data_AF-A0A5R8MPZ7-F1
#
_entry.id   AF-A0A5R8MPZ7-F1
#
_cell.length_a   1.000
_cell.length_b   1.000
_cell.length_c   1.000
_cell.angle_alpha   90.00
_cell.angle_beta   90.00
_cell.angle_gamma   90.00
#
_symmetry.space_group_name_H-M   'P 1'
#
loop_
_entity.id
_entity.type
_entity.pdbx_description
1 polymer ?
#
loop_
_entity_poly.entity_id
_entity_poly.type
_entity_poly.pdbx_seq_one_letter_code
_entity_poly.pdbx_strand_id
1 'polypeptide(L)'
;MKLAAKQALIIPAAIMTMALAGAVPASAATPGGTGAQAPQEGPSTLGELSIPCGKPPIAGRANFSYNPGSASVTVYYNNHCNHAVPVQVLAFSGSEDQYTCILAPPHTKSSKKVSYGLAGSFQWLKKGCNRP
;
A
#
# COMPACT_ATOMS: atom_id res chain seq x y z
N MET A 1 26.17 36.71 23.38
CA MET A 1 26.14 37.53 22.15
C MET A 1 25.86 36.61 20.95
N LYS A 2 25.10 37.12 19.95
CA LYS A 2 24.52 36.48 18.74
C LYS A 2 23.16 35.80 19.00
N LEU A 3 22.02 36.51 18.96
CA LEU A 3 21.22 37.01 17.80
C LEU A 3 20.96 35.93 16.72
N ALA A 4 19.71 35.44 16.67
CA ALA A 4 18.70 35.73 15.61
C ALA A 4 18.76 34.65 14.48
N ALA A 5 17.69 34.22 13.83
CA ALA A 5 16.43 34.90 13.51
C ALA A 5 15.28 33.91 13.30
N LYS A 6 14.06 34.38 13.60
CA LYS A 6 12.79 33.84 13.12
C LYS A 6 12.74 33.94 11.59
N GLN A 7 12.25 32.91 10.92
CA GLN A 7 11.74 33.04 9.56
C GLN A 7 10.29 32.58 9.53
N ALA A 8 9.41 33.58 9.38
CA ALA A 8 7.99 33.42 9.11
C ALA A 8 7.83 33.03 7.64
N LEU A 9 7.17 31.90 7.39
CA LEU A 9 6.83 31.47 6.05
C LEU A 9 5.51 32.13 5.64
N ILE A 10 5.57 32.95 4.60
CA ILE A 10 4.44 33.69 4.03
C ILE A 10 3.64 32.74 3.11
N ILE A 11 2.32 32.69 3.30
CA ILE A 11 1.35 31.99 2.45
C ILE A 11 0.75 33.00 1.46
N PRO A 12 0.85 32.77 0.14
CA PRO A 12 -0.10 33.33 -0.83
C PRO A 12 -1.05 32.20 -1.31
N ALA A 13 -2.34 32.30 -0.99
CA ALA A 13 -3.38 33.00 -1.76
C ALA A 13 -3.86 32.19 -2.98
N ALA A 14 -5.08 31.66 -2.82
CA ALA A 14 -5.83 30.88 -3.79
C ALA A 14 -6.17 31.67 -5.06
N ILE A 15 -6.16 30.99 -6.20
CA ILE A 15 -6.84 31.46 -7.41
C ILE A 15 -7.68 30.29 -7.93
N MET A 16 -8.98 30.47 -7.84
CA MET A 16 -10.03 29.52 -8.19
C MET A 16 -10.53 29.89 -9.59
N THR A 17 -10.12 29.15 -10.62
CA THR A 17 -10.64 29.29 -11.99
C THR A 17 -11.65 28.20 -12.26
N MET A 18 -12.95 28.54 -12.13
CA MET A 18 -14.04 27.74 -12.67
C MET A 18 -14.32 28.16 -14.12
N ALA A 19 -14.15 27.23 -15.06
CA ALA A 19 -14.69 27.33 -16.41
C ALA A 19 -15.38 26.00 -16.74
N LEU A 20 -16.71 25.98 -16.73
CA LEU A 20 -17.50 24.86 -17.23
C LEU A 20 -18.53 25.39 -18.23
N ALA A 21 -18.28 25.15 -19.51
CA ALA A 21 -19.24 25.26 -20.59
C ALA A 21 -19.01 24.10 -21.56
N GLY A 22 -20.08 23.39 -21.93
CA GLY A 22 -20.07 22.40 -23.02
C GLY A 22 -20.96 21.19 -22.75
N ALA A 23 -21.98 21.00 -23.59
CA ALA A 23 -23.02 20.00 -23.50
C ALA A 23 -22.83 18.84 -24.50
N VAL A 24 -23.30 17.62 -24.14
CA VAL A 24 -23.74 16.41 -24.92
C VAL A 24 -22.85 15.84 -26.05
N PRO A 25 -22.81 14.50 -26.32
CA PRO A 25 -23.94 13.55 -26.29
C PRO A 25 -23.67 12.15 -25.68
N ALA A 26 -24.75 11.37 -25.61
CA ALA A 26 -24.82 9.97 -25.21
C ALA A 26 -24.09 9.03 -26.17
N SER A 27 -23.50 7.95 -25.64
CA SER A 27 -23.18 6.75 -26.40
C SER A 27 -23.33 5.51 -25.52
N ALA A 28 -24.21 4.62 -25.94
CA ALA A 28 -24.38 3.29 -25.37
C ALA A 28 -23.26 2.37 -25.86
N ALA A 29 -22.67 1.57 -24.96
CA ALA A 29 -22.06 0.27 -25.26
C ALA A 29 -21.64 -0.43 -23.95
N THR A 30 -22.40 -1.46 -23.54
CA THR A 30 -21.82 -2.61 -22.82
C THR A 30 -20.86 -3.33 -23.76
N PRO A 31 -19.68 -3.73 -23.28
CA PRO A 31 -19.53 -5.15 -22.94
C PRO A 31 -18.59 -5.43 -21.75
N GLY A 32 -18.78 -6.59 -21.14
CA GLY A 32 -17.68 -7.33 -20.51
C GLY A 32 -17.34 -6.93 -19.08
N GLY A 33 -17.85 -7.71 -18.13
CA GLY A 33 -17.30 -7.79 -16.78
C GLY A 33 -15.82 -8.20 -16.86
N THR A 34 -14.95 -7.19 -16.83
CA THR A 34 -13.52 -7.36 -16.65
C THR A 34 -13.32 -7.57 -15.15
N GLY A 35 -12.74 -8.71 -14.77
CA GLY A 35 -12.34 -8.96 -13.39
C GLY A 35 -11.53 -7.77 -12.90
N ALA A 36 -12.01 -7.10 -11.86
CA ALA A 36 -11.25 -6.07 -11.18
C ALA A 36 -10.00 -6.73 -10.58
N GLN A 37 -8.89 -6.73 -11.32
CA GLN A 37 -7.57 -6.85 -10.73
C GLN A 37 -7.40 -5.64 -9.81
N ALA A 38 -7.42 -5.91 -8.51
CA ALA A 38 -7.13 -4.93 -7.49
C ALA A 38 -5.75 -4.30 -7.79
N PRO A 39 -5.55 -3.00 -7.45
CA PRO A 39 -4.37 -2.26 -7.85
C PRO A 39 -3.07 -3.01 -7.50
N GLN A 40 -2.28 -3.32 -8.52
CA GLN A 40 -0.88 -3.69 -8.39
C GLN A 40 -0.08 -2.41 -8.51
N GLU A 41 0.17 -1.71 -7.40
CA GLU A 41 1.27 -0.75 -7.33
C GLU A 41 1.60 -0.46 -5.86
N GLY A 42 2.85 -0.72 -5.46
CA GLY A 42 3.40 -0.22 -4.21
C GLY A 42 4.67 0.57 -4.53
N PRO A 43 4.58 1.90 -4.72
CA PRO A 43 5.77 2.74 -4.84
C PRO A 43 6.62 2.69 -3.56
N SER A 44 7.83 3.26 -3.61
CA SER A 44 8.77 3.42 -2.48
C SER A 44 8.25 4.26 -1.30
N THR A 45 6.93 4.41 -1.16
CA THR A 45 6.22 5.24 -0.19
C THR A 45 5.31 4.38 0.68
N LEU A 46 4.72 4.99 1.71
CA LEU A 46 3.75 4.34 2.59
C LEU A 46 2.60 3.77 1.75
N GLY A 47 2.28 2.48 1.95
CA GLY A 47 1.16 1.84 1.30
C GLY A 47 0.35 0.96 2.25
N GLU A 48 -0.87 0.60 1.80
CA GLU A 48 -1.85 -0.14 2.59
C GLU A 48 -2.45 -1.30 1.79
N LEU A 49 -2.80 -2.38 2.48
CA LEU A 49 -3.46 -3.55 1.93
C LEU A 49 -4.49 -4.06 2.94
N SER A 50 -5.76 -4.17 2.53
CA SER A 50 -6.83 -4.61 3.41
C SER A 50 -7.53 -5.85 2.85
N ILE A 51 -7.40 -6.97 3.55
CA ILE A 51 -7.88 -8.28 3.13
C ILE A 51 -9.14 -8.66 3.93
N PRO A 52 -10.27 -8.97 3.29
CA PRO A 52 -11.44 -9.46 4.02
C PRO A 52 -11.17 -10.87 4.56
N CYS A 53 -11.65 -11.15 5.77
CA CYS A 53 -11.51 -12.48 6.40
C CYS A 53 -12.24 -13.58 5.63
N GLY A 54 -13.23 -13.23 4.82
CA GLY A 54 -13.97 -14.18 4.01
C GLY A 54 -15.00 -13.47 3.15
N LYS A 55 -15.94 -14.24 2.62
CA LYS A 55 -17.13 -13.67 1.99
C LYS A 55 -18.12 -13.23 3.08
N PRO A 56 -18.91 -12.18 2.83
CA PRO A 56 -20.03 -11.82 3.71
C PRO A 56 -20.89 -13.05 4.03
N PRO A 57 -21.42 -13.20 5.27
CA PRO A 57 -21.53 -12.18 6.31
C PRO A 57 -20.33 -12.08 7.27
N ILE A 58 -19.19 -12.74 6.96
CA ILE A 58 -18.03 -12.74 7.86
C ILE A 58 -17.49 -11.30 7.99
N ALA A 59 -17.75 -10.70 9.15
CA ALA A 59 -17.24 -9.38 9.51
C ALA A 59 -15.74 -9.46 9.85
N GLY A 60 -15.03 -8.37 9.58
CA GLY A 60 -13.61 -8.22 9.91
C GLY A 60 -12.69 -8.19 8.71
N ARG A 61 -11.52 -7.58 8.91
CA ARG A 61 -10.47 -7.45 7.90
C ARG A 61 -9.11 -7.65 8.56
N ALA A 62 -8.17 -8.18 7.79
CA ALA A 62 -6.76 -8.06 8.09
C ALA A 62 -6.21 -6.86 7.35
N ASN A 63 -5.77 -5.86 8.12
CA ASN A 63 -5.19 -4.64 7.58
C ASN A 63 -3.68 -4.74 7.66
N PHE A 64 -3.02 -4.37 6.57
CA PHE A 64 -1.57 -4.34 6.44
C PHE A 64 -1.18 -2.94 5.97
N SER A 65 -0.08 -2.43 6.51
CA SER A 65 0.55 -1.22 5.99
C SER A 65 2.05 -1.44 5.93
N TYR A 66 2.72 -0.75 5.02
CA TYR A 66 4.14 -0.91 4.83
C TYR A 66 4.80 0.43 4.58
N ASN A 67 5.99 0.59 5.16
CA ASN A 67 6.84 1.75 4.93
C ASN A 67 8.20 1.27 4.42
N PRO A 68 8.48 1.39 3.10
CA PRO A 68 9.76 1.03 2.53
C PRO A 68 10.87 1.97 3.02
N GLY A 69 11.97 1.40 3.50
CA GLY A 69 13.20 2.13 3.83
C GLY A 69 14.29 1.91 2.77
N SER A 70 15.50 2.40 3.04
CA SER A 70 16.62 2.26 2.10
C SER A 70 17.13 0.83 1.92
N ALA A 71 16.98 -0.05 2.93
CA ALA A 71 17.51 -1.42 2.89
C ALA A 71 16.54 -2.49 3.42
N SER A 72 15.33 -2.07 3.78
CA SER A 72 14.32 -2.94 4.37
C SER A 72 12.95 -2.30 4.32
N VAL A 73 11.91 -3.11 4.27
CA VAL A 73 10.52 -2.69 4.49
C VAL A 73 10.03 -3.22 5.83
N THR A 74 9.28 -2.42 6.57
CA THR A 74 8.51 -2.93 7.73
C THR A 74 7.05 -3.03 7.34
N VAL A 75 6.51 -4.24 7.42
CA VAL A 75 5.09 -4.53 7.18
C VAL A 75 4.40 -4.64 8.53
N TYR A 76 3.56 -3.67 8.84
CA TYR A 76 2.66 -3.67 9.99
C TYR A 76 1.39 -4.42 9.61
N TYR A 77 0.84 -5.19 10.54
CA TYR A 77 -0.42 -5.88 10.36
C TYR A 77 -1.29 -5.79 11.60
N ASN A 78 -2.58 -5.73 11.37
CA ASN A 78 -3.63 -5.81 12.36
C ASN A 78 -4.71 -6.75 11.83
N ASN A 79 -4.62 -8.01 12.24
CA ASN A 79 -5.50 -9.08 11.77
C ASN A 79 -6.68 -9.25 12.71
N HIS A 80 -7.87 -8.82 12.29
CA HIS A 80 -9.11 -9.05 13.03
C HIS A 80 -9.80 -10.39 12.67
N CYS A 81 -9.18 -11.20 11.82
CA CYS A 81 -9.73 -12.49 11.41
C CYS A 81 -9.48 -13.58 12.46
N ASN A 82 -10.38 -14.57 12.49
CA ASN A 82 -10.26 -15.79 13.31
C ASN A 82 -9.26 -16.81 12.74
N HIS A 83 -8.52 -16.48 11.68
CA HIS A 83 -7.48 -17.31 11.08
C HIS A 83 -6.30 -16.44 10.68
N ALA A 84 -5.16 -17.09 10.44
CA ALA A 84 -3.98 -16.40 9.97
C ALA A 84 -4.13 -15.94 8.52
N VAL A 85 -3.70 -14.71 8.22
CA VAL A 85 -3.77 -14.15 6.87
C VAL A 85 -2.35 -14.04 6.29
N PRO A 86 -2.01 -14.81 5.25
CA PRO A 86 -0.71 -14.73 4.60
C PRO A 86 -0.66 -13.55 3.62
N VAL A 87 0.46 -12.85 3.61
CA VAL A 87 0.83 -11.86 2.60
C VAL A 87 2.27 -12.10 2.15
N GLN A 88 2.57 -11.79 0.89
CA GLN A 88 3.90 -11.93 0.31
C GLN A 88 4.47 -10.57 -0.02
N VAL A 89 5.70 -10.36 0.45
CA VAL A 89 6.56 -9.25 0.08
C VAL A 89 7.46 -9.71 -1.06
N LEU A 90 7.52 -8.93 -2.14
CA LEU A 90 8.63 -8.98 -3.09
C LEU A 90 9.55 -7.80 -2.82
N ALA A 91 10.84 -8.10 -2.72
CA ALA A 91 11.91 -7.12 -2.73
C ALA A 91 13.00 -7.59 -3.69
N PHE A 92 13.70 -6.67 -4.34
CA PHE A 92 14.93 -6.95 -5.07
C PHE A 92 16.12 -6.75 -4.12
N SER A 93 17.11 -7.63 -4.15
CA SER A 93 18.28 -7.59 -3.25
C SER A 93 19.52 -6.90 -3.82
N GLY A 94 19.42 -6.37 -5.04
CA GLY A 94 20.58 -5.92 -5.83
C GLY A 94 21.10 -6.99 -6.79
N SER A 95 20.68 -8.24 -6.64
CA SER A 95 21.11 -9.36 -7.49
C SER A 95 19.97 -10.29 -7.89
N GLU A 96 18.99 -10.50 -7.01
CA GLU A 96 17.84 -11.35 -7.27
C GLU A 96 16.58 -10.85 -6.54
N ASP A 97 15.43 -11.25 -7.06
CA ASP A 97 14.12 -11.16 -6.42
C ASP A 97 14.02 -12.04 -5.16
N GLN A 98 13.61 -11.44 -4.06
CA GLN A 98 13.39 -12.07 -2.77
C GLN A 98 11.90 -12.07 -2.41
N TYR A 99 11.34 -13.27 -2.34
CA TYR A 99 9.95 -13.50 -1.93
C TYR A 99 9.90 -13.87 -0.46
N THR A 100 9.36 -12.97 0.38
CA THR A 100 9.17 -13.23 1.82
C THR A 100 7.70 -13.39 2.14
N CYS A 101 7.32 -14.52 2.71
CA CYS A 101 5.98 -14.74 3.24
C CYS A 101 5.87 -14.22 4.67
N ILE A 102 4.85 -13.42 4.95
CA ILE A 102 4.49 -12.95 6.28
C ILE A 102 3.13 -13.53 6.62
N LEU A 103 3.09 -14.28 7.72
CA LEU A 103 1.85 -14.81 8.26
C LEU A 103 1.38 -13.93 9.41
N ALA A 104 0.28 -13.19 9.22
CA ALA A 104 -0.35 -12.43 10.30
C ALA A 104 -1.24 -13.37 11.13
N PRO A 105 -0.92 -13.68 12.39
CA PRO A 105 -1.72 -14.59 13.20
C PRO A 105 -3.13 -14.01 13.49
N PRO A 106 -4.13 -14.85 13.84
CA PRO A 106 -5.47 -14.37 14.17
C PRO A 106 -5.44 -13.40 15.35
N HIS A 107 -6.34 -12.40 15.34
CA HIS A 107 -6.52 -11.40 16.41
C HIS A 107 -5.23 -10.71 16.87
N THR A 108 -4.28 -10.52 15.97
CA THR A 108 -2.94 -10.04 16.30
C THR A 108 -2.63 -8.74 15.58
N LYS A 109 -2.13 -7.76 16.36
CA LYS A 109 -1.49 -6.54 15.85
C LYS A 109 0.00 -6.61 16.10
N SER A 110 0.80 -6.61 15.05
CA SER A 110 2.26 -6.65 15.14
C SER A 110 2.89 -6.15 13.84
N SER A 111 4.19 -6.36 13.67
CA SER A 111 4.91 -6.01 12.45
C SER A 111 5.97 -7.05 12.13
N LYS A 112 6.41 -7.07 10.88
CA LYS A 112 7.53 -7.88 10.41
C LYS A 112 8.41 -7.04 9.49
N LYS A 113 9.70 -7.00 9.82
CA LYS A 113 10.72 -6.38 8.97
C LYS A 113 11.25 -7.39 7.97
N VAL A 114 11.35 -6.97 6.71
CA VAL A 114 11.98 -7.74 5.62
C VAL A 114 13.16 -6.91 5.11
N SER A 115 14.35 -7.48 5.21
CA SER A 115 15.59 -6.84 4.76
C SER A 115 15.93 -7.28 3.34
N TYR A 116 16.36 -6.35 2.50
CA TYR A 116 16.84 -6.62 1.14
C TYR A 116 18.23 -6.04 0.86
N GLY A 117 18.87 -5.42 1.86
CA GLY A 117 20.22 -4.88 1.75
C GLY A 117 20.26 -3.50 1.11
N LEU A 118 21.42 -2.83 1.19
CA LEU A 118 21.60 -1.44 0.76
C LEU A 118 21.46 -1.25 -0.76
N ALA A 119 21.72 -2.29 -1.55
CA ALA A 119 21.57 -2.28 -3.00
C ALA A 119 20.17 -2.76 -3.46
N GLY A 120 19.30 -3.09 -2.51
CA GLY A 120 17.98 -3.64 -2.79
C GLY A 120 16.86 -2.59 -2.75
N SER A 121 15.67 -3.02 -3.15
CA SER A 121 14.46 -2.21 -3.16
C SER A 121 13.22 -3.05 -2.84
N PHE A 122 12.24 -2.44 -2.18
CA PHE A 122 10.91 -3.03 -2.07
C PHE A 122 10.17 -2.89 -3.40
N GLN A 123 9.47 -3.95 -3.81
CA GLN A 123 8.72 -3.97 -5.07
C GLN A 123 7.20 -3.95 -4.82
N TRP A 124 6.68 -4.87 -4.00
CA TRP A 124 5.25 -4.91 -3.67
C TRP A 124 4.92 -5.80 -2.48
N LEU A 125 3.69 -5.62 -1.96
CA LEU A 125 3.04 -6.48 -0.97
C LEU A 125 1.71 -6.99 -1.56
N LYS A 126 1.47 -8.30 -1.55
CA LYS A 126 0.21 -8.89 -2.05
C LYS A 126 -0.37 -9.92 -1.09
N LYS A 127 -1.67 -10.21 -1.25
CA LYS A 127 -2.35 -11.30 -0.54
C LYS A 127 -1.79 -12.67 -0.96
N GLY A 128 -1.65 -13.57 0.01
CA GLY A 128 -1.22 -14.95 -0.20
C GLY A 128 0.31 -15.10 -0.24
N CYS A 129 0.78 -16.34 -0.21
CA CYS A 129 2.20 -16.67 -0.28
C CYS A 129 2.43 -17.71 -1.38
N ASN A 130 2.27 -17.28 -2.63
CA ASN A 130 2.52 -18.11 -3.79
C ASN A 130 3.82 -17.60 -4.43
N ARG A 131 4.88 -18.41 -4.35
CA ARG A 131 6.07 -18.16 -5.18
C ARG A 131 5.63 -18.41 -6.64
N PRO A 132 5.89 -17.48 -7.58
CA PRO A 132 5.68 -17.77 -9.00
C PRO A 132 6.56 -18.95 -9.45
#